data_AF-A0A832VRE9-F1
#
_entry.id   AF-A0A832VRE9-F1
#
_cell.length_a   1.000
_cell.length_b   1.000
_cell.length_c   1.000
_cell.angle_alpha   90.00
_cell.angle_beta   90.00
_cell.angle_gamma   90.00
#
_symmetry.space_group_name_H-M   'P 1'
#
loop_
_entity.id
_entity.type
_entity.pdbx_description
1 polymer ?
#
loop_
_entity_poly.entity_id
_entity_poly.type
_entity_poly.pdbx_seq_one_letter_code
_entity_poly.pdbx_strand_id
1 'polypeptide(L)'
;VVFYISELIGLKFMDSLFLGAAMSITSTAVIIKILEDSKKIKKESSILVLGVLIVEDVIAVILIATLESVAFVGSVSLESIITVVIVATVLIAGTLTLGTRVIPKLIDRVAATEHREILLLSVLGLCFGYALLTDVVGLSVAIGAFLAGVLVAESKSAEVSKILSSPIKDMFVAIFFVSVGALMNISEIENYVVLAFGIIALSIGVKFGGSLIGAYLFKQGKAKSIRSAFAL
;
A
#
# COMPACT_ATOMS: atom_id res chain seq x y z
N VAL A 1 -12.03 -16.81 0.00
CA VAL A 1 -12.97 -17.06 1.13
C VAL A 1 -14.08 -16.02 1.15
N VAL A 2 -13.75 -14.72 1.17
CA VAL A 2 -14.74 -13.64 1.17
C VAL A 2 -15.72 -13.74 -0.01
N PHE A 3 -15.22 -13.94 -1.25
CA PHE A 3 -16.05 -14.16 -2.45
C PHE A 3 -17.16 -15.22 -2.25
N TYR A 4 -16.80 -16.42 -1.80
CA TYR A 4 -17.77 -17.51 -1.62
C TYR A 4 -18.81 -17.22 -0.54
N ILE A 5 -18.43 -16.49 0.51
CA ILE A 5 -19.36 -16.13 1.58
C ILE A 5 -20.29 -15.01 1.12
N SER A 6 -19.80 -14.05 0.34
CA SER A 6 -20.63 -13.03 -0.30
C SER A 6 -21.69 -13.65 -1.22
N GLU A 7 -21.31 -14.67 -2.00
CA GLU A 7 -22.23 -15.40 -2.87
C GLU A 7 -23.31 -16.16 -2.05
N LEU A 8 -22.93 -16.76 -0.91
CA LEU A 8 -23.87 -17.41 0.02
C LEU A 8 -24.84 -16.42 0.69
N ILE A 9 -24.44 -15.16 0.87
CA ILE A 9 -25.28 -14.07 1.38
C ILE A 9 -26.23 -13.53 0.28
N GLY A 10 -26.09 -14.01 -0.96
CA GLY A 10 -26.95 -13.65 -2.09
C GLY A 10 -26.49 -12.43 -2.87
N LEU A 11 -25.23 -11.99 -2.69
CA LEU A 11 -24.65 -10.93 -3.53
C LEU A 11 -24.41 -11.45 -4.94
N LYS A 12 -24.54 -10.57 -5.95
CA LYS A 12 -24.25 -10.94 -7.34
C LYS A 12 -22.78 -11.33 -7.49
N PHE A 13 -22.47 -12.10 -8.53
CA PHE A 13 -21.11 -12.57 -8.80
C PHE A 13 -20.09 -11.42 -8.85
N MET A 14 -20.39 -10.35 -9.59
CA MET A 14 -19.49 -9.19 -9.69
C MET A 14 -19.34 -8.46 -8.36
N ASP A 15 -20.42 -8.26 -7.61
CA ASP A 15 -20.38 -7.62 -6.28
C ASP A 15 -19.55 -8.43 -5.29
N SER A 16 -19.70 -9.75 -5.30
CA SER A 16 -18.93 -10.69 -4.48
C SER A 16 -17.45 -10.70 -4.85
N LEU A 17 -17.15 -10.58 -6.14
CA LEU A 17 -15.78 -10.54 -6.65
C LEU A 17 -15.08 -9.22 -6.29
N PHE A 18 -15.77 -8.09 -6.46
CA PHE A 18 -15.30 -6.77 -6.02
C PHE A 18 -15.08 -6.72 -4.51
N LEU A 19 -16.01 -7.26 -3.72
CA LEU A 19 -15.89 -7.25 -2.26
C LEU A 19 -14.76 -8.16 -1.79
N GLY A 20 -14.62 -9.35 -2.40
CA GLY A 20 -13.51 -10.26 -2.12
C GLY A 20 -12.15 -9.66 -2.46
N ALA A 21 -12.06 -8.95 -3.58
CA ALA A 21 -10.89 -8.21 -4.01
C ALA A 21 -10.54 -7.07 -3.04
N ALA A 22 -11.50 -6.20 -2.73
CA ALA A 22 -11.30 -5.07 -1.82
C ALA A 22 -10.85 -5.51 -0.42
N MET A 23 -11.39 -6.62 0.09
CA MET A 23 -11.01 -7.20 1.38
C MET A 23 -9.66 -7.94 1.37
N SER A 24 -9.15 -8.29 0.18
CA SER A 24 -7.84 -8.94 0.05
C SER A 24 -6.67 -7.97 0.19
N ILE A 25 -6.90 -6.68 -0.06
CA ILE A 25 -5.85 -5.67 -0.11
C ILE A 25 -5.60 -5.11 1.29
N THR A 26 -4.34 -5.08 1.69
CA THR A 26 -3.86 -4.60 2.99
C THR A 26 -3.46 -3.13 2.88
N SER A 27 -3.83 -2.32 3.87
CA SER A 27 -3.43 -0.92 3.90
C SER A 27 -1.95 -0.75 4.28
N THR A 28 -1.14 -0.31 3.32
CA THR A 28 0.28 -0.01 3.51
C THR A 28 0.51 1.06 4.59
N ALA A 29 -0.31 2.11 4.62
CA ALA A 29 -0.21 3.19 5.61
C ALA A 29 -0.39 2.69 7.05
N VAL A 30 -1.36 1.80 7.27
CA VAL A 30 -1.63 1.21 8.59
C VAL A 30 -0.46 0.36 9.06
N ILE A 31 0.05 -0.54 8.20
CA ILE A 31 1.17 -1.42 8.56
C ILE A 31 2.44 -0.61 8.85
N ILE A 32 2.75 0.40 8.02
CA ILE A 32 3.88 1.31 8.28
C ILE A 32 3.72 1.95 9.65
N LYS A 33 2.54 2.50 9.96
CA LYS A 33 2.29 3.16 11.25
C LYS A 33 2.48 2.21 12.44
N ILE A 34 1.97 0.99 12.35
CA ILE A 34 2.14 -0.05 13.38
C ILE A 34 3.62 -0.41 13.56
N LEU A 35 4.38 -0.54 12.47
CA LEU A 35 5.82 -0.86 12.52
C LEU A 35 6.66 0.29 13.09
N GLU A 36 6.29 1.54 12.80
CA GLU A 36 6.91 2.74 13.37
C GLU A 36 6.63 2.86 14.87
N ASP A 37 5.36 2.76 15.26
CA ASP A 37 4.93 2.85 16.67
C ASP A 37 5.55 1.71 17.51
N SER A 38 5.73 0.53 16.89
CA SER A 38 6.45 -0.61 17.49
C SER A 38 7.97 -0.48 17.48
N LYS A 39 8.55 0.57 16.89
CA LYS A 39 10.00 0.77 16.66
C LYS A 39 10.68 -0.40 15.91
N LYS A 40 9.92 -1.14 15.08
CA LYS A 40 10.41 -2.32 14.35
C LYS A 40 10.71 -2.06 12.88
N ILE A 41 10.41 -0.87 12.35
CA ILE A 41 10.51 -0.56 10.92
C ILE A 41 11.88 -0.85 10.28
N LYS A 42 12.97 -0.80 11.05
CA LYS A 42 14.34 -1.09 10.56
C LYS A 42 14.72 -2.57 10.58
N LYS A 43 13.86 -3.48 11.05
CA LYS A 43 14.16 -4.92 11.04
C LYS A 43 14.09 -5.46 9.61
N GLU A 44 14.95 -6.42 9.29
CA GLU A 44 14.92 -7.12 7.99
C GLU A 44 13.52 -7.67 7.68
N SER A 45 12.85 -8.24 8.69
CA SER A 45 11.47 -8.71 8.55
C SER A 45 10.49 -7.61 8.15
N SER A 46 10.70 -6.38 8.60
CA SER A 46 9.84 -5.24 8.27
C SER A 46 10.13 -4.73 6.86
N ILE A 47 11.40 -4.74 6.43
CA ILE A 47 11.78 -4.41 5.05
C ILE A 47 11.13 -5.41 4.07
N LEU A 48 11.16 -6.71 4.40
CA LEU A 48 10.48 -7.74 3.61
C LEU A 48 8.97 -7.50 3.52
N VAL A 49 8.31 -7.16 4.64
CA VAL A 49 6.87 -6.84 4.66
C VAL A 49 6.56 -5.63 3.78
N LEU A 50 7.37 -4.57 3.86
CA LEU A 50 7.20 -3.39 3.00
C LEU A 50 7.36 -3.75 1.51
N GLY A 51 8.32 -4.62 1.18
CA GLY A 51 8.50 -5.16 -0.17
C GLY A 51 7.26 -5.92 -0.67
N VAL A 52 6.69 -6.77 0.18
CA VAL A 52 5.45 -7.52 -0.15
C VAL A 52 4.28 -6.57 -0.36
N LEU A 53 4.11 -5.55 0.48
CA LEU A 53 3.04 -4.55 0.35
C LEU A 53 3.09 -3.80 -0.99
N ILE A 54 4.29 -3.52 -1.51
CA ILE A 54 4.44 -2.86 -2.82
C ILE A 54 4.01 -3.80 -3.95
N VAL A 55 4.38 -5.08 -3.87
CA VAL A 55 3.94 -6.08 -4.85
C VAL A 55 2.42 -6.27 -4.77
N GLU A 56 1.86 -6.24 -3.56
CA GLU A 56 0.42 -6.28 -3.31
C GLU A 56 -0.32 -5.09 -3.96
N ASP A 57 0.21 -3.87 -3.85
CA ASP A 57 -0.37 -2.68 -4.51
C ASP A 57 -0.36 -2.82 -6.05
N VAL A 58 0.68 -3.41 -6.64
CA VAL A 58 0.71 -3.69 -8.10
C VAL A 58 -0.33 -4.74 -8.47
N ILE A 59 -0.45 -5.81 -7.70
CA ILE A 59 -1.46 -6.85 -7.92
C ILE A 59 -2.87 -6.25 -7.80
N ALA A 60 -3.10 -5.37 -6.82
CA ALA A 60 -4.37 -4.68 -6.63
C ALA A 60 -4.77 -3.85 -7.85
N VAL A 61 -3.85 -3.07 -8.42
CA VAL A 61 -4.10 -2.29 -9.64
C VAL A 61 -4.45 -3.20 -10.82
N ILE A 62 -3.68 -4.27 -11.05
CA ILE A 62 -3.97 -5.24 -12.11
C ILE A 62 -5.37 -5.83 -11.90
N LEU A 63 -5.67 -6.23 -10.67
CA LEU A 63 -6.95 -6.84 -10.34
C LEU A 63 -8.11 -5.87 -10.59
N ILE A 64 -8.03 -4.63 -10.14
CA ILE A 64 -9.09 -3.62 -10.37
C ILE A 64 -9.26 -3.37 -11.86
N ALA A 65 -8.18 -3.21 -12.62
CA ALA A 65 -8.24 -3.03 -14.07
C ALA A 65 -8.90 -4.23 -14.79
N THR A 66 -8.67 -5.45 -14.31
CA THR A 66 -9.37 -6.63 -14.85
C THR A 66 -10.86 -6.65 -14.50
N LEU A 67 -11.22 -6.27 -13.27
CA LEU A 67 -12.63 -6.21 -12.87
C LEU A 67 -13.40 -5.15 -13.65
N GLU A 68 -12.78 -4.00 -13.90
CA GLU A 68 -13.34 -2.94 -14.73
C GLU A 68 -13.55 -3.42 -16.18
N SER A 69 -12.55 -4.05 -16.79
CA SER A 69 -12.64 -4.59 -18.15
C SER A 69 -13.76 -5.63 -18.29
N VAL A 70 -13.89 -6.54 -17.32
CA VAL A 70 -14.98 -7.52 -17.29
C VAL A 70 -16.34 -6.84 -17.10
N ALA A 71 -16.42 -5.79 -16.28
CA ALA A 71 -17.66 -5.05 -16.07
C ALA A 71 -18.12 -4.28 -17.32
N PHE A 72 -17.19 -3.71 -18.10
CA PHE A 72 -17.52 -2.91 -19.30
C PHE A 72 -17.66 -3.73 -20.58
N VAL A 73 -16.77 -4.70 -20.81
CA VAL A 73 -16.64 -5.43 -22.08
C VAL A 73 -17.11 -6.89 -21.96
N GLY A 74 -17.35 -7.38 -20.74
CA GLY A 74 -17.80 -8.76 -20.49
C GLY A 74 -16.69 -9.81 -20.68
N SER A 75 -15.44 -9.39 -20.89
CA SER A 75 -14.30 -10.28 -21.05
C SER A 75 -13.03 -9.68 -20.43
N VAL A 76 -12.06 -10.53 -20.10
CA VAL A 76 -10.77 -10.09 -19.57
C VAL A 76 -9.90 -9.62 -20.74
N SER A 77 -9.58 -8.33 -20.79
CA SER A 77 -8.65 -7.79 -21.77
C SER A 77 -7.20 -8.12 -21.39
N LEU A 78 -6.63 -9.18 -21.98
CA LEU A 78 -5.21 -9.53 -21.79
C LEU A 78 -4.26 -8.38 -22.17
N GLU A 79 -4.65 -7.58 -23.17
CA GLU A 79 -3.90 -6.40 -23.61
C GLU A 79 -3.73 -5.36 -22.49
N SER A 80 -4.78 -5.09 -21.70
CA SER A 80 -4.70 -4.12 -20.60
C SER A 80 -3.76 -4.61 -19.49
N ILE A 81 -3.86 -5.90 -19.12
CA ILE A 81 -2.97 -6.51 -18.12
C ILE A 81 -1.51 -6.41 -18.57
N ILE A 82 -1.22 -6.80 -19.81
CA ILE A 82 0.13 -6.77 -20.36
C ILE A 82 0.66 -5.32 -20.37
N THR A 83 -0.18 -4.36 -20.75
CA THR A 83 0.19 -2.94 -20.77
C THR A 83 0.55 -2.46 -19.37
N VAL A 84 -0.27 -2.74 -18.36
CA VAL A 84 -0.01 -2.36 -16.96
C VAL A 84 1.29 -2.99 -16.45
N VAL A 85 1.52 -4.28 -16.73
CA VAL A 85 2.74 -4.97 -16.29
C VAL A 85 4.00 -4.39 -16.93
N ILE A 86 3.98 -4.13 -18.24
CA ILE A 86 5.10 -3.53 -18.96
C ILE A 86 5.38 -2.13 -18.39
N VAL A 87 4.33 -1.33 -18.25
CA VAL A 87 4.41 0.03 -17.74
C VAL A 87 4.98 0.08 -16.33
N ALA A 88 4.47 -0.77 -15.42
CA ALA A 88 5.00 -0.91 -14.06
C ALA A 88 6.48 -1.30 -14.07
N THR A 89 6.83 -2.30 -14.88
CA THR A 89 8.21 -2.80 -14.98
C THR A 89 9.16 -1.72 -15.50
N VAL A 90 8.78 -1.01 -16.56
CA VAL A 90 9.57 0.08 -17.14
C VAL A 90 9.73 1.24 -16.17
N LEU A 91 8.66 1.63 -15.47
CA LEU A 91 8.71 2.72 -14.50
C LEU A 91 9.60 2.37 -13.31
N ILE A 92 9.43 1.17 -12.73
CA ILE A 92 10.25 0.72 -11.60
C ILE A 92 11.71 0.58 -12.04
N ALA A 93 11.99 -0.11 -13.14
CA ALA A 93 13.35 -0.31 -13.65
C ALA A 93 14.01 1.01 -14.04
N GLY A 94 13.29 1.91 -14.74
CA GLY A 94 13.78 3.23 -15.11
C GLY A 94 14.09 4.09 -13.89
N THR A 95 13.25 4.03 -12.87
CA THR A 95 13.47 4.74 -11.60
C THR A 95 14.69 4.19 -10.86
N LEU A 96 14.83 2.87 -10.76
CA LEU A 96 15.95 2.23 -10.06
C LEU A 96 17.28 2.31 -10.82
N THR A 97 17.28 2.57 -12.12
CA THR A 97 18.50 2.68 -12.93
C THR A 97 18.92 4.12 -13.20
N LEU A 98 17.98 4.95 -13.65
CA LEU A 98 18.22 6.35 -14.01
C LEU A 98 18.00 7.27 -12.80
N GLY A 99 16.92 7.03 -12.05
CA GLY A 99 16.60 7.79 -10.84
C GLY A 99 17.70 7.70 -9.79
N THR A 100 18.22 6.51 -9.50
CA THR A 100 19.31 6.29 -8.51
C THR A 100 20.60 7.03 -8.87
N ARG A 101 20.84 7.33 -10.15
CA ARG A 101 22.01 8.10 -10.58
C ARG A 101 21.83 9.61 -10.52
N VAL A 102 20.60 10.08 -10.76
CA VAL A 102 20.29 11.50 -10.92
C VAL A 102 19.76 12.11 -9.63
N ILE A 103 18.78 11.46 -9.01
CA ILE A 103 17.97 12.00 -7.91
C ILE A 103 18.80 12.19 -6.63
N PRO A 104 19.61 11.21 -6.18
CA PRO A 104 20.45 11.40 -4.99
C PRO A 104 21.42 12.58 -5.13
N LYS A 105 22.00 12.76 -6.33
CA LYS A 105 22.92 13.87 -6.63
C LYS A 105 22.22 15.22 -6.60
N LEU A 106 20.97 15.30 -7.09
CA LEU A 106 20.17 16.51 -7.03
C LEU A 106 19.83 16.87 -5.57
N ILE A 107 19.40 15.88 -4.77
CA ILE A 107 19.14 16.07 -3.34
C ILE A 107 20.40 16.55 -2.62
N ASP A 108 21.55 15.91 -2.83
CA ASP A 108 22.81 16.30 -2.20
C ASP A 108 23.24 17.72 -2.63
N ARG A 109 22.99 18.11 -3.89
CA ARG A 109 23.28 19.46 -4.39
C ARG A 109 22.39 20.52 -3.74
N VAL A 110 21.11 20.22 -3.57
CA VAL A 110 20.18 21.12 -2.86
C VAL A 110 20.57 21.20 -1.39
N ALA A 111 20.90 20.08 -0.75
CA ALA A 111 21.32 20.05 0.64
C ALA A 111 22.61 20.86 0.88
N ALA A 112 23.51 20.91 -0.10
CA ALA A 112 24.73 21.73 -0.04
C ALA A 112 24.47 23.25 0.00
N THR A 113 23.24 23.70 -0.27
CA THR A 113 22.85 25.12 -0.10
C THR A 113 22.57 25.49 1.36
N GLU A 114 22.57 24.52 2.28
CA GLU A 114 22.31 24.67 3.72
C GLU A 114 20.93 25.26 4.09
N HIS A 115 20.05 25.51 3.12
CA HIS A 115 18.68 25.95 3.33
C HIS A 115 17.73 24.76 3.51
N ARG A 116 17.34 24.51 4.77
CA ARG A 116 16.45 23.41 5.15
C ARG A 116 15.08 23.46 4.45
N GLU A 117 14.56 24.66 4.20
CA GLU A 117 13.28 24.87 3.53
C GLU A 117 13.31 24.38 2.07
N ILE A 118 14.38 24.71 1.34
CA ILE A 118 14.56 24.30 -0.06
C ILE A 118 14.73 22.78 -0.15
N LEU A 119 15.47 22.19 0.79
CA LEU A 119 15.63 20.74 0.87
C LEU A 119 14.28 20.05 1.14
N LEU A 120 13.49 20.53 2.10
CA LEU A 120 12.16 20.00 2.40
C LEU A 120 11.24 20.08 1.17
N LEU A 121 11.18 21.24 0.51
CA LEU A 121 10.39 21.45 -0.69
C LEU A 121 10.83 20.54 -1.84
N SER A 122 12.13 20.29 -1.97
CA SER A 122 12.67 19.40 -3.01
C SER A 122 12.32 17.93 -2.75
N VAL A 123 12.42 17.48 -1.50
CA VAL A 123 12.04 16.11 -1.10
C VAL A 123 10.54 15.88 -1.27
N LEU A 124 9.70 16.83 -0.81
CA LEU A 124 8.25 16.75 -1.00
C LEU A 124 7.86 16.87 -2.47
N GLY A 125 8.49 17.77 -3.22
CA GLY A 125 8.28 17.93 -4.66
C GLY A 125 8.63 16.67 -5.45
N LEU A 126 9.71 15.97 -5.07
CA LEU A 126 10.02 14.66 -5.64
C LEU A 126 8.99 13.60 -5.26
N CYS A 127 8.57 13.55 -3.99
CA CYS A 127 7.55 12.61 -3.53
C CYS A 127 6.24 12.79 -4.32
N PHE A 128 5.72 14.02 -4.37
CA PHE A 128 4.50 14.33 -5.12
C PHE A 128 4.68 14.19 -6.63
N GLY A 129 5.86 14.50 -7.17
CA GLY A 129 6.19 14.33 -8.58
C GLY A 129 6.14 12.86 -9.00
N TYR A 130 6.74 11.96 -8.23
CA TYR A 130 6.67 10.52 -8.50
C TYR A 130 5.26 9.96 -8.26
N ALA A 131 4.59 10.41 -7.20
CA ALA A 131 3.20 10.04 -6.91
C ALA A 131 2.28 10.37 -8.10
N LEU A 132 2.39 11.59 -8.64
CA LEU A 132 1.65 12.03 -9.82
C LEU A 132 2.07 11.27 -11.09
N LEU A 133 3.36 10.99 -11.26
CA LEU A 133 3.86 10.21 -12.39
C LEU A 133 3.24 8.80 -12.39
N THR A 134 3.21 8.12 -11.24
CA THR A 134 2.57 6.80 -11.14
C THR A 134 1.07 6.85 -11.36
N ASP A 135 0.39 7.88 -10.87
CA ASP A 135 -1.06 8.06 -11.03
C ASP A 135 -1.46 8.24 -12.50
N VAL A 136 -0.76 9.13 -13.23
CA VAL A 136 -0.98 9.37 -14.67
C VAL A 136 -0.81 8.11 -15.51
N VAL A 137 0.07 7.23 -15.05
CA VAL A 137 0.44 5.99 -15.72
C VAL A 137 -0.47 4.82 -15.28
N GLY A 138 -1.43 5.08 -14.39
CA GLY A 138 -2.44 4.12 -13.94
C GLY A 138 -1.94 3.16 -12.84
N LEU A 139 -0.86 3.51 -12.13
CA LEU A 139 -0.34 2.76 -10.99
C LEU A 139 -0.70 3.43 -9.67
N SER A 140 -0.61 2.68 -8.58
CA SER A 140 -0.86 3.20 -7.24
C SER A 140 0.11 4.34 -6.89
N VAL A 141 -0.45 5.45 -6.41
CA VAL A 141 0.27 6.63 -5.89
C VAL A 141 1.29 6.24 -4.80
N ALA A 142 0.99 5.18 -4.03
CA ALA A 142 1.88 4.66 -2.99
C ALA A 142 3.21 4.14 -3.55
N ILE A 143 3.20 3.53 -4.74
CA ILE A 143 4.41 3.03 -5.40
C ILE A 143 5.33 4.19 -5.77
N GLY A 144 4.77 5.28 -6.33
CA GLY A 144 5.54 6.47 -6.69
C GLY A 144 6.17 7.12 -5.45
N ALA A 145 5.38 7.33 -4.40
CA ALA A 145 5.88 7.88 -3.14
C ALA A 145 6.96 6.99 -2.50
N PHE A 146 6.80 5.67 -2.56
CA PHE A 146 7.81 4.71 -2.09
C PHE A 146 9.11 4.82 -2.89
N LEU A 147 9.03 4.82 -4.23
CA LEU A 147 10.20 4.93 -5.10
C LEU A 147 10.96 6.25 -4.87
N ALA A 148 10.25 7.38 -4.75
CA ALA A 148 10.87 8.64 -4.38
C ALA A 148 11.58 8.56 -3.03
N GLY A 149 10.97 7.92 -2.03
CA GLY A 149 11.57 7.68 -0.73
C GLY A 149 12.86 6.86 -0.80
N VAL A 150 12.88 5.79 -1.61
CA VAL A 150 14.08 4.97 -1.84
C VAL A 150 15.20 5.81 -2.46
N LEU A 151 14.89 6.62 -3.47
CA LEU A 151 15.85 7.49 -4.12
C LEU A 151 16.43 8.56 -3.17
N VAL A 152 15.59 9.16 -2.32
CA VAL A 152 16.06 10.11 -1.31
C VAL A 152 16.91 9.41 -0.24
N ALA A 153 16.58 8.16 0.10
CA ALA A 153 17.33 7.37 1.09
C ALA A 153 18.75 7.00 0.62
N GLU A 154 19.02 6.97 -0.69
CA GLU A 154 20.36 6.77 -1.24
C GLU A 154 21.25 8.03 -1.21
N SER A 155 20.67 9.21 -0.96
CA SER A 155 21.45 10.47 -0.87
C SER A 155 22.28 10.53 0.41
N LYS A 156 23.40 11.25 0.39
CA LYS A 156 24.21 11.49 1.60
C LYS A 156 23.43 12.29 2.64
N SER A 157 22.52 13.14 2.19
CA SER A 157 21.65 13.96 3.03
C SER A 157 20.33 13.27 3.41
N ALA A 158 20.23 11.93 3.31
CA ALA A 158 19.03 11.17 3.63
C ALA A 158 18.54 11.38 5.08
N GLU A 159 19.44 11.44 6.05
CA GLU A 159 19.05 11.61 7.47
C GLU A 159 18.46 12.99 7.74
N VAL A 160 19.04 14.04 7.17
CA VAL A 160 18.51 15.41 7.26
C VAL A 160 17.15 15.49 6.56
N SER A 161 17.05 14.92 5.35
CA SER A 161 15.80 14.87 4.58
C SER A 161 14.68 14.18 5.37
N LYS A 162 15.00 13.07 6.05
CA LYS A 162 14.07 12.34 6.91
C LYS A 162 13.61 13.18 8.11
N ILE A 163 14.54 13.86 8.79
CA ILE A 163 14.18 14.71 9.95
C ILE A 163 13.23 15.82 9.53
N LEU A 164 13.48 16.44 8.37
CA LEU A 164 12.64 17.52 7.85
C LEU A 164 11.28 17.02 7.38
N SER A 165 11.19 15.84 6.75
CA SER A 165 9.94 15.32 6.20
C SER A 165 9.04 14.60 7.23
N SER A 166 9.60 14.11 8.33
CA SER A 166 8.85 13.31 9.32
C SER A 166 7.62 14.02 9.88
N PRO A 167 7.68 15.30 10.32
CA PRO A 167 6.52 16.00 10.85
C PRO A 167 5.39 16.15 9.82
N ILE A 168 5.75 16.39 8.55
CA ILE A 168 4.80 16.51 7.44
C ILE A 168 4.14 15.16 7.18
N LYS A 169 4.92 14.08 7.13
CA LYS A 169 4.40 12.72 7.02
C LYS A 169 3.40 12.41 8.14
N ASP A 170 3.75 12.70 9.40
CA ASP A 170 2.88 12.44 10.55
C ASP A 170 1.55 13.22 10.46
N MET A 171 1.60 14.47 9.98
CA MET A 171 0.42 15.27 9.70
C MET A 171 -0.46 14.65 8.61
N PHE A 172 0.12 14.23 7.47
CA PHE A 172 -0.63 13.59 6.39
C PHE A 172 -1.22 12.24 6.78
N VAL A 173 -0.53 11.46 7.62
CA VAL A 173 -1.08 10.20 8.18
C VAL A 173 -2.30 10.48 9.04
N ALA A 174 -2.26 11.52 9.89
CA ALA A 174 -3.42 11.92 10.67
C ALA A 174 -4.59 12.36 9.77
N ILE A 175 -4.32 13.19 8.76
CA ILE A 175 -5.33 13.64 7.79
C ILE A 175 -5.92 12.46 7.02
N PHE A 176 -5.11 11.49 6.62
CA PHE A 176 -5.57 10.28 5.94
C PHE A 176 -6.59 9.52 6.78
N PHE A 177 -6.29 9.23 8.05
CA PHE A 177 -7.22 8.51 8.93
C PHE A 177 -8.50 9.30 9.21
N VAL A 178 -8.40 10.62 9.41
CA VAL A 178 -9.58 11.49 9.57
C VAL A 178 -10.43 11.47 8.31
N SER A 179 -9.81 11.54 7.12
CA SER A 179 -10.52 11.53 5.84
C SER A 179 -11.24 10.21 5.59
N VAL A 180 -10.59 9.07 5.87
CA VAL A 180 -11.23 7.74 5.78
C VAL A 180 -12.44 7.65 6.71
N GLY A 181 -12.34 8.18 7.93
CA GLY A 181 -13.47 8.26 8.85
C GLY A 181 -14.59 9.18 8.36
N ALA A 182 -14.23 10.33 7.76
CA ALA A 182 -15.19 11.32 7.25
C ALA A 182 -15.93 10.85 5.99
N LEU A 183 -15.32 9.96 5.19
CA LEU A 183 -15.97 9.32 4.03
C LEU A 183 -17.08 8.32 4.45
N MET A 184 -17.11 7.92 5.72
CA MET A 184 -18.13 7.00 6.22
C MET A 184 -19.49 7.71 6.35
N ASN A 185 -20.49 7.24 5.60
CA ASN A 185 -21.84 7.75 5.71
C ASN A 185 -22.54 7.16 6.95
N ILE A 186 -22.74 7.98 7.98
CA ILE A 186 -23.36 7.56 9.25
C ILE A 186 -24.80 7.08 9.06
N SER A 187 -25.54 7.63 8.09
CA SER A 187 -26.94 7.28 7.85
C SER A 187 -27.13 5.84 7.34
N GLU A 188 -26.13 5.27 6.68
CA GLU A 188 -26.19 3.90 6.15
C GLU A 188 -25.77 2.84 7.19
N ILE A 189 -25.27 3.26 8.36
CA ILE A 189 -24.78 2.34 9.40
C ILE A 189 -25.90 1.42 9.89
N GLU A 190 -27.12 1.93 10.09
CA GLU A 190 -28.25 1.11 10.58
C GLU A 190 -28.63 0.00 9.59
N ASN A 191 -28.56 0.29 8.29
CA ASN A 191 -28.92 -0.67 7.23
C ASN A 191 -27.87 -1.77 7.06
N TYR A 192 -26.59 -1.42 7.22
CA TYR A 192 -25.48 -2.33 6.92
C TYR A 192 -24.73 -2.83 8.16
N VAL A 193 -25.12 -2.48 9.38
CA VAL A 193 -24.41 -2.85 10.62
C VAL A 193 -24.21 -4.35 10.76
N VAL A 194 -25.25 -5.14 10.47
CA VAL A 194 -25.19 -6.61 10.59
C VAL A 194 -24.23 -7.20 9.54
N LEU A 195 -24.30 -6.69 8.30
CA LEU A 195 -23.41 -7.11 7.23
C LEU A 195 -21.96 -6.69 7.51
N ALA A 196 -21.75 -5.48 8.03
CA ALA A 196 -20.43 -4.96 8.40
C ALA A 196 -19.79 -5.80 9.50
N PHE A 197 -20.51 -6.11 10.57
CA PHE A 197 -20.02 -7.01 11.62
C PHE A 197 -19.70 -8.41 11.07
N GLY A 198 -20.54 -8.93 10.18
CA GLY A 198 -20.28 -10.21 9.50
C GLY A 198 -18.99 -10.20 8.68
N ILE A 199 -18.77 -9.14 7.89
CA ILE A 199 -17.56 -8.99 7.07
C ILE A 199 -16.31 -8.76 7.95
N ILE A 200 -16.41 -7.98 9.03
CA ILE A 200 -15.30 -7.77 9.98
C ILE A 200 -14.92 -9.08 10.64
N ALA A 201 -15.90 -9.82 11.19
CA ALA A 201 -15.66 -11.10 11.83
C ALA A 201 -15.05 -12.11 10.84
N LEU A 202 -15.51 -12.11 9.59
CA LEU A 202 -14.96 -12.93 8.54
C LEU A 202 -13.50 -12.55 8.21
N SER A 203 -13.22 -11.27 7.99
CA SER A 203 -11.87 -10.79 7.66
C SER A 203 -10.88 -11.13 8.77
N ILE A 204 -11.29 -10.95 10.04
CA ILE A 204 -10.49 -11.38 11.20
C ILE A 204 -10.29 -12.89 11.15
N GLY A 205 -11.35 -13.68 10.96
CA GLY A 205 -11.28 -15.14 10.93
C GLY A 205 -10.37 -15.67 9.81
N VAL A 206 -10.41 -15.07 8.62
CA VAL A 206 -9.59 -15.46 7.47
C VAL A 206 -8.12 -15.10 7.69
N LYS A 207 -7.82 -13.87 8.15
CA LYS A 207 -6.43 -13.46 8.41
C LYS A 207 -5.82 -14.22 9.59
N PHE A 208 -6.60 -14.42 10.65
CA PHE A 208 -6.18 -15.19 11.82
C PHE A 208 -5.99 -16.68 11.48
N GLY A 209 -6.91 -17.26 10.71
CA GLY A 209 -6.81 -18.65 10.25
C GLY A 209 -5.64 -18.88 9.30
N GLY A 210 -5.45 -17.99 8.32
CA GLY A 210 -4.34 -18.05 7.37
C GLY A 210 -2.98 -17.94 8.05
N SER A 211 -2.83 -17.03 9.01
CA SER A 211 -1.60 -16.87 9.78
C SER A 211 -1.32 -18.05 10.72
N LEU A 212 -2.35 -18.64 11.33
CA LEU A 212 -2.22 -19.87 12.13
C LEU A 212 -1.78 -21.06 11.29
N ILE A 213 -2.37 -21.25 10.10
CA ILE A 213 -2.01 -22.33 9.17
C ILE A 213 -0.58 -22.14 8.67
N GLY A 214 -0.21 -20.90 8.28
CA GLY A 214 1.16 -20.56 7.90
C GLY A 214 2.15 -20.85 9.03
N ALA A 215 1.85 -20.42 10.26
CA ALA A 215 2.71 -20.66 11.41
C ALA A 215 2.80 -22.15 11.81
N TYR A 216 1.73 -22.93 11.58
CA TYR A 216 1.73 -24.39 11.77
C TYR A 216 2.60 -25.09 10.73
N LEU A 217 2.49 -24.70 9.45
CA LEU A 217 3.32 -25.20 8.35
C LEU A 217 4.82 -24.90 8.56
N PHE A 218 5.14 -23.72 9.08
CA PHE A 218 6.52 -23.32 9.44
C PHE A 218 6.98 -23.82 10.83
N LYS A 219 6.21 -24.69 11.50
CA LYS A 219 6.52 -25.28 12.82
C LYS A 219 6.92 -24.24 13.89
N GLN A 220 6.32 -23.05 13.87
CA GLN A 220 6.57 -22.06 14.92
C GLN A 220 5.81 -22.42 16.20
N GLY A 221 6.42 -22.18 17.37
CA GLY A 221 5.80 -22.50 18.66
C GLY A 221 4.45 -21.79 18.87
N LYS A 222 3.47 -22.49 19.47
CA LYS A 222 2.06 -22.04 19.63
C LYS A 222 1.92 -20.61 20.15
N ALA A 223 2.77 -20.18 21.09
CA ALA A 223 2.75 -18.83 21.65
C ALA A 223 3.23 -17.73 20.67
N LYS A 224 4.15 -18.06 19.75
CA LYS A 224 4.58 -17.14 18.68
C LYS A 224 3.52 -17.05 17.59
N SER A 225 2.88 -18.18 17.25
CA SER A 225 1.80 -18.28 16.26
C SER A 225 0.58 -17.42 16.63
N ILE A 226 0.13 -17.48 17.89
CA ILE A 226 -0.98 -16.65 18.39
C ILE A 226 -0.61 -15.16 18.40
N ARG A 227 0.64 -14.82 18.74
CA ARG A 227 1.11 -13.42 18.74
C ARG A 227 1.27 -12.85 17.33
N SER A 228 1.68 -13.65 16.34
CA SER A 228 1.72 -13.22 14.94
C SER A 228 0.33 -13.06 14.35
N ALA A 229 -0.61 -13.93 14.73
CA ALA A 229 -1.98 -13.89 14.21
C ALA A 229 -2.78 -12.69 14.73
N PHE A 230 -2.50 -12.20 15.95
CA PHE A 230 -3.11 -10.97 16.48
C PHE A 230 -2.49 -9.67 15.95
N ALA A 231 -1.31 -9.74 15.32
CA ALA A 231 -0.58 -8.57 14.84
C ALA A 231 -0.84 -8.24 13.36
N LEU A 232 -1.55 -9.12 12.64
CA LEU A 232 -1.95 -9.02 11.24
C LEU A 232 -3.47 -8.95 11.12
#